data_AF-A0A1F8FSQ4-F1
#
_entry.id   AF-A0A1F8FSQ4-F1
#
_cell.length_a   1.000
_cell.length_b   1.000
_cell.length_c   1.000
_cell.angle_alpha   90.00
_cell.angle_beta   90.00
_cell.angle_gamma   90.00
#
_symmetry.space_group_name_H-M   'P 1'
#
loop_
_entity.id
_entity.type
_entity.pdbx_description
1 polymer ?
#
loop_
_entity_poly.entity_id
_entity_poly.type
_entity_poly.pdbx_seq_one_letter_code
_entity_poly.pdbx_strand_id
1 'polypeptide(L)'
;MTQAKSGLWTMTKGEFEESVASLEKAVAKEGGNPRDLFDLFRTDNEYTRRIAQAMLRKGLVGSIESRMARMVLGRNIFDVADWMSYYDAKFTKKQIRDAGKFPWGEDVLNSPCPFNKGKLVKDTHFAFLGLTAINGSPLTVAKWLQLHPATGQPKFYFNSNPWHEGQPHTDVATMQLRWYLMLKDIVPGSTDKTPEEQVAILPAEYEVPTTIAETTKDILVFRKTDVRPNGSRWAACTERTVKTDKAGAGSVSCVGGFRGSGLSVYNWGGNRGAYVGGGASRKS
;
A
#
# COMPACT_ATOMS: atom_id res chain seq x y z
N MET A 1 -12.86 -13.31 46.65
CA MET A 1 -13.13 -12.73 45.32
C MET A 1 -12.73 -13.76 44.27
N THR A 2 -13.73 -14.31 43.60
CA THR A 2 -13.62 -15.42 42.64
C THR A 2 -13.11 -14.90 41.30
N GLN A 3 -11.96 -15.40 40.83
CA GLN A 3 -11.50 -15.17 39.46
C GLN A 3 -12.46 -15.85 38.48
N ALA A 4 -13.08 -15.06 37.62
CA ALA A 4 -13.84 -15.58 36.49
C ALA A 4 -12.88 -16.28 35.51
N LYS A 5 -12.98 -17.61 35.42
CA LYS A 5 -12.34 -18.41 34.37
C LYS A 5 -13.14 -18.24 33.09
N SER A 6 -12.69 -17.40 32.17
CA SER A 6 -13.17 -17.39 30.79
C SER A 6 -12.08 -17.91 29.86
N GLY A 7 -12.19 -19.18 29.46
CA GLY A 7 -11.35 -19.77 28.42
C GLY A 7 -11.68 -21.26 28.24
N LEU A 8 -11.95 -21.68 27.00
CA LEU A 8 -12.27 -23.06 26.61
C LEU A 8 -11.11 -24.07 26.79
N TRP A 9 -9.98 -23.65 27.36
CA TRP A 9 -8.80 -24.45 27.68
C TRP A 9 -8.09 -23.86 28.91
N THR A 10 -7.56 -24.71 29.79
CA THR A 10 -6.72 -24.32 30.93
C THR A 10 -5.33 -24.93 30.77
N MET A 11 -4.29 -24.10 30.72
CA MET A 11 -2.90 -24.56 30.85
C MET A 11 -2.54 -24.76 32.31
N THR A 12 -1.74 -25.79 32.59
CA THR A 12 -1.06 -25.96 33.87
C THR A 12 0.02 -24.89 34.05
N LYS A 13 0.45 -24.67 35.30
CA LYS A 13 1.54 -23.74 35.61
C LYS A 13 2.84 -24.12 34.88
N GLY A 14 3.15 -25.42 34.80
CA GLY A 14 4.32 -25.93 34.09
C GLY A 14 4.28 -25.64 32.58
N GLU A 15 3.15 -25.91 31.93
CA GLU A 15 2.98 -25.61 30.49
C GLU A 15 3.10 -24.10 30.19
N PHE A 16 2.64 -23.26 31.13
CA PHE A 16 2.79 -21.81 31.00
C PHE A 16 4.26 -21.39 31.10
N GLU A 17 4.98 -21.86 32.12
CA GLU A 17 6.39 -21.56 32.33
C GLU A 17 7.25 -22.06 31.16
N GLU A 18 6.96 -23.26 30.62
CA GLU A 18 7.63 -23.78 29.43
C GLU A 18 7.39 -22.92 28.18
N SER A 19 6.15 -22.47 27.98
CA SER A 19 5.80 -21.61 26.85
C SER A 19 6.49 -20.24 26.93
N VAL A 20 6.54 -19.66 28.13
CA VAL A 20 7.24 -18.40 28.41
C VAL A 20 8.74 -18.58 28.18
N ALA A 21 9.35 -19.62 28.74
CA ALA A 21 10.78 -19.89 28.57
C ALA A 21 11.16 -20.13 27.09
N SER A 22 10.28 -20.76 26.32
CA SER A 22 10.47 -20.95 24.87
C SER A 22 10.46 -19.60 24.12
N LEU A 23 9.53 -18.71 24.47
CA LEU A 23 9.47 -17.36 23.90
C LEU A 23 10.71 -16.52 24.30
N GLU A 24 11.12 -16.57 25.56
CA GLU A 24 12.32 -15.88 26.05
C GLU A 24 13.58 -16.30 25.30
N LYS A 25 13.77 -17.61 25.11
CA LYS A 25 14.90 -18.14 24.33
C LYS A 25 14.85 -17.67 22.88
N ALA A 26 13.68 -17.63 22.26
CA ALA A 26 13.53 -17.14 20.89
C ALA A 26 13.90 -15.65 20.78
N VAL A 27 13.43 -14.82 21.71
CA VAL A 27 13.75 -13.38 21.73
C VAL A 27 15.24 -13.15 21.93
N ALA A 28 15.86 -13.86 22.87
CA ALA A 28 17.30 -13.76 23.12
C ALA A 28 18.14 -14.20 21.90
N LYS A 29 17.68 -15.23 21.17
CA LYS A 29 18.33 -15.71 19.95
C LYS A 29 18.32 -14.68 18.82
N GLU A 30 17.28 -13.87 18.72
CA GLU A 30 17.17 -12.75 17.77
C GLU A 30 17.88 -11.48 18.27
N GLY A 31 18.63 -11.55 19.38
CA GLY A 31 19.38 -10.44 19.96
C GLY A 31 18.55 -9.46 20.79
N GLY A 32 17.28 -9.77 21.06
CA GLY A 32 16.39 -8.97 21.89
C GLY A 32 16.49 -9.30 23.38
N ASN A 33 16.01 -8.38 24.22
CA ASN A 33 15.83 -8.62 25.65
C ASN A 33 14.37 -9.05 25.93
N PRO A 34 14.13 -10.27 26.44
CA PRO A 34 12.77 -10.73 26.73
C PRO A 34 12.00 -9.85 27.71
N ARG A 35 12.72 -9.20 28.64
CA ARG A 35 12.10 -8.30 29.63
C ARG A 35 11.42 -7.11 28.96
N ASP A 36 12.09 -6.50 27.98
CA ASP A 36 11.56 -5.34 27.25
C ASP A 36 10.28 -5.73 26.49
N LEU A 37 10.24 -6.93 25.91
CA LEU A 37 9.04 -7.45 25.23
C LEU A 37 7.87 -7.66 26.21
N PHE A 38 8.11 -8.26 27.38
CA PHE A 38 7.06 -8.46 28.37
C PHE A 38 6.58 -7.16 29.02
N ASP A 39 7.48 -6.19 29.20
CA ASP A 39 7.11 -4.85 29.67
C ASP A 39 6.23 -4.15 28.62
N LEU A 40 6.56 -4.28 27.33
CA LEU A 40 5.72 -3.78 26.25
C LEU A 40 4.33 -4.44 26.25
N PHE A 41 4.26 -5.76 26.48
CA PHE A 41 2.97 -6.45 26.59
C PHE A 41 2.11 -5.96 27.76
N ARG A 42 2.75 -5.56 28.87
CA ARG A 42 2.07 -5.05 30.06
C ARG A 42 1.63 -3.59 29.94
N THR A 43 2.40 -2.79 29.22
CA THR A 43 2.26 -1.33 29.22
C THR A 43 1.53 -0.79 28.00
N ASP A 44 1.60 -1.47 26.86
CA ASP A 44 0.93 -1.08 25.62
C ASP A 44 -0.17 -2.08 25.23
N ASN A 45 -1.39 -1.80 25.72
CA ASN A 45 -2.57 -2.62 25.45
C ASN A 45 -2.92 -2.71 23.95
N GLU A 46 -2.59 -1.68 23.16
CA GLU A 46 -2.88 -1.68 21.72
C GLU A 46 -1.90 -2.60 20.99
N TYR A 47 -0.61 -2.50 21.32
CA TYR A 47 0.42 -3.40 20.83
C TYR A 47 0.10 -4.87 21.16
N THR A 48 -0.23 -5.16 22.42
CA THR A 48 -0.61 -6.51 22.88
C THR A 48 -1.80 -7.05 22.12
N ARG A 49 -2.84 -6.24 21.93
CA ARG A 49 -4.03 -6.61 21.15
C ARG A 49 -3.66 -6.94 19.70
N ARG A 50 -2.77 -6.17 19.07
CA ARG A 50 -2.32 -6.41 17.68
C ARG A 50 -1.55 -7.73 17.56
N ILE A 51 -0.63 -8.01 18.49
CA ILE A 51 0.13 -9.27 18.53
C ILE A 51 -0.80 -10.47 18.72
N ALA A 52 -1.72 -10.40 19.69
CA ALA A 52 -2.70 -11.44 19.92
C ALA A 52 -3.57 -11.72 18.68
N GLN A 53 -4.02 -10.67 17.99
CA GLN A 53 -4.76 -10.81 16.73
C GLN A 53 -3.93 -11.47 15.63
N ALA A 54 -2.64 -11.14 15.52
CA ALA A 54 -1.74 -11.75 14.55
C ALA A 54 -1.53 -13.25 14.83
N MET A 55 -1.39 -13.64 16.11
CA MET A 55 -1.23 -15.04 16.52
C MET A 55 -2.52 -15.86 16.38
N LEU A 56 -3.68 -15.26 16.66
CA LEU A 56 -4.99 -15.94 16.56
C LEU A 56 -5.44 -16.16 15.11
N ARG A 57 -5.03 -15.30 14.17
CA ARG A 57 -5.32 -15.44 12.74
C ARG A 57 -4.46 -16.51 12.06
N LYS A 58 -4.27 -17.68 12.68
CA LYS A 58 -3.44 -18.84 12.23
C LYS A 58 -3.69 -19.36 10.79
N GLY A 59 -4.52 -18.70 9.97
CA GLY A 59 -4.92 -19.13 8.62
C GLY A 59 -4.21 -18.47 7.43
N LEU A 60 -3.37 -17.44 7.59
CA LEU A 60 -2.69 -16.80 6.44
C LEU A 60 -1.17 -16.69 6.65
N VAL A 61 -0.45 -17.49 5.88
CA VAL A 61 1.00 -17.70 5.89
C VAL A 61 1.71 -16.48 5.28
N GLY A 62 1.66 -15.31 5.92
CA GLY A 62 2.68 -14.28 5.68
C GLY A 62 3.97 -14.65 6.41
N SER A 63 5.15 -14.29 5.87
CA SER A 63 6.39 -14.36 6.67
C SER A 63 6.29 -13.39 7.86
N ILE A 64 7.16 -13.56 8.85
CA ILE A 64 7.23 -12.69 10.04
C ILE A 64 7.39 -11.22 9.62
N GLU A 65 8.17 -10.95 8.57
CA GLU A 65 8.46 -9.60 8.06
C GLU A 65 7.21 -8.84 7.59
N SER A 66 6.32 -9.46 6.80
CA SER A 66 5.10 -8.78 6.34
C SER A 66 4.08 -8.57 7.48
N ARG A 67 4.06 -9.46 8.47
CA ARG A 67 3.26 -9.28 9.70
C ARG A 67 3.79 -8.13 10.55
N MET A 68 5.10 -8.03 10.72
CA MET A 68 5.76 -6.91 11.39
C MET A 68 5.46 -5.60 10.66
N ALA A 69 5.62 -5.57 9.33
CA ALA A 69 5.29 -4.41 8.51
C ALA A 69 3.84 -3.96 8.72
N ARG A 70 2.89 -4.90 8.76
CA ARG A 70 1.49 -4.60 9.06
C ARG A 70 1.29 -3.98 10.45
N MET A 71 2.03 -4.43 11.47
CA MET A 71 1.93 -3.85 12.81
C MET A 71 2.46 -2.41 12.87
N VAL A 72 3.54 -2.13 12.13
CA VAL A 72 4.16 -0.79 12.04
C VAL A 72 3.30 0.17 11.21
N LEU A 73 2.83 -0.27 10.05
CA LEU A 73 2.05 0.55 9.11
C LEU A 73 0.57 0.67 9.48
N GLY A 74 0.04 -0.24 10.30
CA GLY A 74 -1.36 -0.26 10.70
C GLY A 74 -2.30 -0.35 9.50
N ARG A 75 -3.04 0.74 9.23
CA ARG A 75 -3.96 0.84 8.07
C ARG A 75 -3.27 1.29 6.78
N ASN A 76 -2.00 1.68 6.82
CA ASN A 76 -1.23 2.11 5.64
C ASN A 76 -0.58 0.93 4.89
N ILE A 77 -1.24 -0.23 4.87
CA ILE A 77 -0.76 -1.44 4.18
C ILE A 77 -1.90 -2.22 3.53
N PHE A 78 -1.65 -2.78 2.34
CA PHE A 78 -2.55 -3.69 1.63
C PHE A 78 -1.80 -4.95 1.15
N ASP A 79 -1.95 -6.04 1.90
CA ASP A 79 -1.20 -7.29 1.67
C ASP A 79 -2.06 -8.42 1.05
N VAL A 80 -1.53 -9.65 1.00
CA VAL A 80 -2.23 -10.85 0.54
C VAL A 80 -3.60 -11.03 1.19
N ALA A 81 -3.70 -10.86 2.51
CA ALA A 81 -4.95 -11.03 3.24
C ALA A 81 -5.98 -9.96 2.86
N ASP A 82 -5.53 -8.73 2.60
CA ASP A 82 -6.41 -7.67 2.12
C ASP A 82 -6.88 -7.95 0.68
N TRP A 83 -6.00 -8.39 -0.20
CA TRP A 83 -6.37 -8.81 -1.56
C TRP A 83 -7.41 -9.92 -1.58
N MET A 84 -7.24 -10.94 -0.74
CA MET A 84 -8.22 -12.01 -0.57
C MET A 84 -9.54 -11.50 -0.01
N SER A 85 -9.50 -10.61 0.99
CA SER A 85 -10.71 -10.15 1.67
C SER A 85 -11.54 -9.15 0.85
N TYR A 86 -10.90 -8.22 0.15
CA TYR A 86 -11.59 -7.13 -0.55
C TYR A 86 -11.93 -7.45 -2.00
N TYR A 87 -11.18 -8.38 -2.61
CA TYR A 87 -11.28 -8.66 -4.05
C TYR A 87 -11.30 -10.16 -4.38
N ASP A 88 -11.40 -11.04 -3.37
CA ASP A 88 -11.38 -12.50 -3.54
C ASP A 88 -10.22 -12.99 -4.40
N ALA A 89 -9.06 -12.32 -4.27
CA ALA A 89 -7.88 -12.63 -5.08
C ALA A 89 -7.27 -13.96 -4.63
N LYS A 90 -6.95 -14.83 -5.58
CA LYS A 90 -6.32 -16.13 -5.29
C LYS A 90 -4.81 -16.08 -5.43
N PHE A 91 -4.10 -16.61 -4.43
CA PHE A 91 -2.65 -16.70 -4.40
C PHE A 91 -2.18 -18.15 -4.29
N THR A 92 -1.12 -18.48 -5.03
CA THR A 92 -0.38 -19.74 -4.86
C THR A 92 0.51 -19.68 -3.63
N LYS A 93 0.92 -20.85 -3.11
CA LYS A 93 1.88 -20.94 -1.99
C LYS A 93 3.19 -20.21 -2.26
N LYS A 94 3.67 -20.21 -3.51
CA LYS A 94 4.88 -19.48 -3.92
C LYS A 94 4.68 -17.98 -3.79
N GLN A 95 3.60 -17.44 -4.37
CA GLN A 95 3.30 -16.01 -4.31
C GLN A 95 3.10 -15.53 -2.87
N ILE A 96 2.46 -16.32 -2.02
CA ILE A 96 2.31 -16.03 -0.59
C ILE A 96 3.68 -15.91 0.10
N ARG A 97 4.60 -16.84 -0.19
CA ARG A 97 5.97 -16.82 0.35
C ARG A 97 6.75 -15.59 -0.13
N ASP A 98 6.67 -15.29 -1.42
CA ASP A 98 7.37 -14.14 -2.01
C ASP A 98 6.80 -12.82 -1.49
N ALA A 99 5.48 -12.72 -1.34
CA ALA A 99 4.82 -11.58 -0.69
C ALA A 99 5.16 -11.43 0.81
N GLY A 100 5.66 -12.48 1.46
CA GLY A 100 6.21 -12.39 2.80
C GLY A 100 7.43 -11.47 2.87
N LYS A 101 8.27 -11.45 1.83
CA LYS A 101 9.54 -10.72 1.82
C LYS A 101 9.31 -9.22 1.67
N PHE A 102 9.00 -8.56 2.78
CA PHE A 102 8.76 -7.13 2.81
C PHE A 102 10.11 -6.39 2.81
N PRO A 103 10.39 -5.52 1.82
CA PRO A 103 11.76 -5.07 1.56
C PRO A 103 12.24 -3.94 2.49
N TRP A 104 11.34 -3.31 3.25
CA TRP A 104 11.70 -2.17 4.11
C TRP A 104 11.58 -2.53 5.59
N GLY A 105 12.69 -2.43 6.33
CA GLY A 105 12.74 -2.66 7.77
C GLY A 105 12.06 -1.54 8.57
N GLU A 106 11.99 -1.76 9.88
CA GLU A 106 11.40 -0.79 10.83
C GLU A 106 12.15 0.54 10.84
N ASP A 107 13.47 0.50 10.63
CA ASP A 107 14.35 1.65 10.48
C ASP A 107 13.90 2.56 9.32
N VAL A 108 13.57 1.99 8.17
CA VAL A 108 13.07 2.73 7.02
C VAL A 108 11.67 3.29 7.31
N LEU A 109 10.78 2.46 7.85
CA LEU A 109 9.39 2.86 8.11
C LEU A 109 9.28 3.95 9.19
N ASN A 110 10.15 3.92 10.20
CA ASN A 110 10.24 4.93 11.26
C ASN A 110 11.21 6.07 10.92
N SER A 111 11.86 6.07 9.76
CA SER A 111 12.70 7.19 9.33
C SER A 111 11.86 8.44 9.02
N PRO A 112 12.43 9.66 9.16
CA PRO A 112 11.78 10.88 8.71
C PRO A 112 11.39 10.81 7.22
N CYS A 113 10.18 11.22 6.90
CA CYS A 113 9.73 11.34 5.52
C CYS A 113 10.49 12.49 4.83
N PRO A 114 11.15 12.26 3.68
CA PRO A 114 11.88 13.32 2.98
C PRO A 114 10.97 14.41 2.39
N PHE A 115 9.66 14.14 2.27
CA PHE A 115 8.68 15.03 1.64
C PHE A 115 7.81 15.80 2.64
N ASN A 116 7.52 15.21 3.80
CA ASN A 116 6.62 15.78 4.79
C ASN A 116 7.36 15.99 6.11
N LYS A 117 7.79 17.22 6.35
CA LYS A 117 8.54 17.61 7.56
C LYS A 117 7.79 17.19 8.83
N GLY A 118 8.51 16.55 9.75
CA GLY A 118 7.97 16.11 11.04
C GLY A 118 7.06 14.88 10.98
N LYS A 119 7.00 14.18 9.84
CA LYS A 119 6.28 12.91 9.69
C LYS A 119 7.24 11.78 9.38
N LEU A 120 6.84 10.56 9.73
CA LEU A 120 7.60 9.36 9.42
C LEU A 120 7.13 8.75 8.10
N VAL A 121 7.96 7.92 7.47
CA VAL A 121 7.60 7.20 6.24
C VAL A 121 6.29 6.42 6.42
N LYS A 122 6.13 5.70 7.53
CA LYS A 122 4.92 4.93 7.85
C LYS A 122 3.63 5.76 7.95
N ASP A 123 3.74 7.06 8.21
CA ASP A 123 2.58 7.96 8.37
C ASP A 123 2.10 8.50 7.03
N THR A 124 3.01 8.68 6.08
CA THR A 124 2.78 9.40 4.82
C THR A 124 2.72 8.49 3.61
N HIS A 125 3.34 7.31 3.69
CA HIS A 125 3.35 6.34 2.62
C HIS A 125 2.28 5.27 2.84
N PHE A 126 1.93 4.59 1.76
CA PHE A 126 1.08 3.41 1.75
C PHE A 126 1.83 2.26 1.11
N ALA A 127 1.93 1.15 1.81
CA ALA A 127 2.55 -0.06 1.28
C ALA A 127 1.51 -0.98 0.66
N PHE A 128 1.77 -1.55 -0.51
CA PHE A 128 0.87 -2.57 -1.07
C PHE A 128 1.62 -3.59 -1.90
N LEU A 129 1.09 -4.82 -1.91
CA LEU A 129 1.55 -5.86 -2.81
C LEU A 129 0.93 -5.61 -4.20
N GLY A 130 1.76 -5.27 -5.19
CA GLY A 130 1.29 -5.18 -6.58
C GLY A 130 0.98 -6.56 -7.13
N LEU A 131 0.05 -6.66 -8.07
CA LEU A 131 -0.32 -7.89 -8.76
C LEU A 131 -0.21 -7.70 -10.27
N THR A 132 0.30 -8.71 -10.98
CA THR A 132 0.24 -8.77 -12.45
C THR A 132 -1.16 -9.12 -12.93
N ALA A 133 -1.87 -9.94 -12.17
CA ALA A 133 -3.21 -10.42 -12.49
C ALA A 133 -4.03 -10.64 -11.22
N ILE A 134 -5.34 -10.54 -11.37
CA ILE A 134 -6.33 -10.89 -10.35
C ILE A 134 -7.31 -11.91 -10.93
N ASN A 135 -7.41 -13.07 -10.26
CA ASN A 135 -8.30 -14.16 -10.67
C ASN A 135 -8.17 -14.55 -12.15
N GLY A 136 -6.93 -14.63 -12.64
CA GLY A 136 -6.59 -15.00 -14.02
C GLY A 136 -6.70 -13.88 -15.05
N SER A 137 -7.19 -12.70 -14.67
CA SER A 137 -7.24 -11.52 -15.55
C SER A 137 -6.09 -10.55 -15.25
N PRO A 138 -5.37 -10.00 -16.25
CA PRO A 138 -4.38 -8.94 -16.03
C PRO A 138 -4.96 -7.78 -15.22
N LEU A 139 -4.24 -7.32 -14.20
CA LEU A 139 -4.68 -6.19 -13.37
C LEU A 139 -4.14 -4.88 -13.96
N THR A 140 -4.86 -4.39 -14.96
CA THR A 140 -4.60 -3.12 -15.65
C THR A 140 -5.50 -2.01 -15.11
N VAL A 141 -5.34 -0.76 -15.58
CA VAL A 141 -6.23 0.35 -15.21
C VAL A 141 -7.64 0.03 -15.72
N ALA A 142 -7.77 -0.46 -16.95
CA ALA A 142 -9.05 -0.91 -17.50
C ALA A 142 -9.69 -2.02 -16.64
N LYS A 143 -8.89 -2.95 -16.10
CA LYS A 143 -9.42 -3.97 -15.18
C LYS A 143 -9.93 -3.36 -13.88
N TRP A 144 -9.26 -2.35 -13.33
CA TRP A 144 -9.74 -1.63 -12.16
C TRP A 144 -11.09 -0.94 -12.40
N LEU A 145 -11.30 -0.36 -13.58
CA LEU A 145 -12.60 0.19 -13.99
C LEU A 145 -13.68 -0.91 -14.00
N GLN A 146 -13.38 -2.09 -14.54
CA GLN A 146 -14.34 -3.22 -14.57
C GLN A 146 -14.69 -3.76 -13.18
N LEU A 147 -13.72 -3.77 -12.25
CA LEU A 147 -13.93 -4.27 -10.89
C LEU A 147 -14.81 -3.36 -10.03
N HIS A 148 -15.03 -2.11 -10.45
CA HIS A 148 -15.73 -1.12 -9.65
C HIS A 148 -16.96 -0.56 -10.39
N PRO A 149 -18.16 -0.78 -9.86
CA PRO A 149 -19.40 -0.40 -10.52
C PRO A 149 -19.55 1.13 -10.67
N ALA A 150 -20.47 1.54 -11.55
CA ALA A 150 -20.88 2.92 -11.74
C ALA A 150 -21.46 3.56 -10.46
N THR A 151 -22.04 2.73 -9.60
CA THR A 151 -22.67 3.12 -8.33
C THR A 151 -21.87 2.54 -7.15
N GLY A 152 -21.76 3.27 -6.05
CA GLY A 152 -20.91 2.89 -4.92
C GLY A 152 -19.49 3.48 -4.98
N GLN A 153 -18.60 3.01 -4.09
CA GLN A 153 -17.22 3.46 -3.97
C GLN A 153 -16.26 2.30 -3.63
N PRO A 154 -14.99 2.33 -4.06
CA PRO A 154 -14.42 3.32 -4.97
C PRO A 154 -15.02 3.19 -6.38
N LYS A 155 -15.06 4.28 -7.12
CA LYS A 155 -15.49 4.33 -8.52
C LYS A 155 -14.59 5.24 -9.34
N PHE A 156 -14.69 5.14 -10.65
CA PHE A 156 -14.01 6.04 -11.58
C PHE A 156 -14.93 7.15 -12.07
N TYR A 157 -14.36 8.34 -12.32
CA TYR A 157 -15.10 9.48 -12.85
C TYR A 157 -15.59 9.27 -14.29
N PHE A 158 -14.83 8.54 -15.12
CA PHE A 158 -15.12 8.33 -16.54
C PHE A 158 -15.43 6.86 -16.86
N ASN A 159 -16.53 6.30 -16.36
CA ASN A 159 -16.81 4.88 -16.50
C ASN A 159 -17.34 4.44 -17.89
N SER A 160 -17.92 5.34 -18.68
CA SER A 160 -18.64 4.99 -19.93
C SER A 160 -17.89 5.34 -21.21
N ASN A 161 -16.88 6.21 -21.15
CA ASN A 161 -16.05 6.59 -22.30
C ASN A 161 -14.68 7.14 -21.84
N PRO A 162 -13.79 6.29 -21.31
CA PRO A 162 -12.49 6.74 -20.86
C PRO A 162 -11.64 7.20 -22.05
N TRP A 163 -11.06 8.41 -21.98
CA TRP A 163 -10.16 8.93 -23.02
C TRP A 163 -8.92 8.04 -23.22
N HIS A 164 -8.53 7.31 -22.18
CA HIS A 164 -7.34 6.46 -22.16
C HIS A 164 -7.58 5.08 -22.80
N GLU A 165 -8.77 4.81 -23.36
CA GLU A 165 -8.97 3.62 -24.17
C GLU A 165 -7.98 3.61 -25.35
N GLY A 166 -7.36 2.45 -25.58
CA GLY A 166 -6.31 2.25 -26.57
C GLY A 166 -4.91 2.67 -26.11
N GLN A 167 -4.76 3.17 -24.88
CA GLN A 167 -3.44 3.52 -24.33
C GLN A 167 -2.76 2.28 -23.72
N PRO A 168 -1.54 1.91 -24.16
CA PRO A 168 -0.84 0.72 -23.64
C PRO A 168 -0.63 0.74 -22.12
N HIS A 169 -0.41 1.92 -21.54
CA HIS A 169 -0.17 2.09 -20.11
C HIS A 169 -1.44 1.93 -19.24
N THR A 170 -2.64 1.93 -19.83
CA THR A 170 -3.89 1.66 -19.10
C THR A 170 -4.49 0.29 -19.43
N ASP A 171 -4.27 -0.20 -20.66
CA ASP A 171 -4.99 -1.36 -21.19
C ASP A 171 -4.16 -2.64 -21.16
N VAL A 172 -2.82 -2.52 -21.18
CA VAL A 172 -1.89 -3.65 -21.25
C VAL A 172 -0.96 -3.71 -20.04
N ALA A 173 -0.46 -2.54 -19.61
CA ALA A 173 0.51 -2.48 -18.52
C ALA A 173 -0.09 -3.01 -17.20
N THR A 174 0.70 -3.83 -16.52
CA THR A 174 0.39 -4.38 -15.19
C THR A 174 1.54 -4.06 -14.24
N MET A 175 1.28 -4.19 -12.95
CA MET A 175 2.35 -4.15 -11.95
C MET A 175 3.06 -5.49 -11.87
N GLN A 176 4.27 -5.49 -11.32
CA GLN A 176 4.93 -6.72 -10.88
C GLN A 176 4.37 -7.21 -9.53
N LEU A 177 4.48 -8.52 -9.28
CA LEU A 177 4.27 -9.11 -7.97
C LEU A 177 5.43 -8.76 -7.03
N ARG A 178 5.41 -7.54 -6.50
CA ARG A 178 6.37 -7.01 -5.52
C ARG A 178 5.68 -6.03 -4.60
N TRP A 179 6.38 -5.64 -3.53
CA TRP A 179 5.93 -4.56 -2.66
C TRP A 179 6.21 -3.18 -3.27
N TYR A 180 5.25 -2.28 -3.12
CA TYR A 180 5.33 -0.87 -3.45
C TYR A 180 5.15 -0.08 -2.17
N LEU A 181 5.95 0.97 -1.96
CA LEU A 181 5.80 1.91 -0.84
C LEU A 181 5.72 3.32 -1.42
N MET A 182 4.49 3.81 -1.57
CA MET A 182 4.22 5.02 -2.33
C MET A 182 3.72 6.15 -1.42
N LEU A 183 4.15 7.37 -1.68
CA LEU A 183 3.61 8.55 -1.00
C LEU A 183 2.12 8.66 -1.31
N LYS A 184 1.29 8.84 -0.26
CA LYS A 184 -0.17 8.90 -0.43
C LYS A 184 -0.57 10.07 -1.32
N ASP A 185 -0.08 11.26 -1.02
CA ASP A 185 -0.34 12.46 -1.82
C ASP A 185 0.85 12.81 -2.72
N ILE A 186 0.68 13.74 -3.66
CA ILE A 186 1.79 14.28 -4.45
C ILE A 186 2.90 14.87 -3.56
N VAL A 187 4.12 14.88 -4.07
CA VAL A 187 5.28 15.52 -3.43
C VAL A 187 4.97 17.00 -3.16
N PRO A 188 5.07 17.49 -1.92
CA PRO A 188 4.81 18.89 -1.61
C PRO A 188 5.73 19.84 -2.40
N GLY A 189 5.15 20.93 -2.92
CA GLY A 189 5.90 21.90 -3.73
C GLY A 189 6.30 21.41 -5.13
N SER A 190 5.82 20.24 -5.56
CA SER A 190 6.07 19.71 -6.90
C SER A 190 5.11 20.21 -7.98
N THR A 191 4.03 20.89 -7.56
CA THR A 191 3.16 21.62 -8.49
C THR A 191 3.92 22.79 -9.12
N ASP A 192 3.42 23.28 -10.25
CA ASP A 192 4.04 24.38 -11.01
C ASP A 192 5.46 24.06 -11.56
N LYS A 193 5.77 22.77 -11.65
CA LYS A 193 7.01 22.22 -12.22
C LYS A 193 6.71 21.44 -13.50
N THR A 194 7.69 21.37 -14.40
CA THR A 194 7.65 20.44 -15.55
C THR A 194 7.84 18.99 -15.08
N PRO A 195 7.53 17.97 -15.89
CA PRO A 195 7.76 16.57 -15.53
C PRO A 195 9.21 16.30 -15.13
N GLU A 196 10.17 16.87 -15.85
CA GLU A 196 11.60 16.69 -15.62
C GLU A 196 12.03 17.32 -14.28
N GLU A 197 11.48 18.49 -13.96
CA GLU A 197 11.68 19.14 -12.65
C GLU A 197 11.01 18.36 -11.51
N GLN A 198 9.85 17.74 -11.74
CA GLN A 198 9.19 16.86 -10.76
C GLN A 198 9.99 15.58 -10.50
N VAL A 199 10.72 15.07 -11.49
CA VAL A 199 11.66 13.95 -11.28
C VAL A 199 12.88 14.43 -10.48
N ALA A 200 13.43 15.60 -10.82
CA ALA A 200 14.66 16.11 -10.22
C ALA A 200 14.56 16.43 -8.71
N ILE A 201 13.35 16.62 -8.17
CA ILE A 201 13.13 16.81 -6.72
C ILE A 201 13.10 15.49 -5.93
N LEU A 202 13.00 14.33 -6.61
CA LEU A 202 12.94 13.05 -5.93
C LEU A 202 14.32 12.68 -5.36
N PRO A 203 14.40 12.23 -4.10
CA PRO A 203 15.61 11.59 -3.58
C PRO A 203 15.97 10.35 -4.40
N ALA A 204 17.24 9.93 -4.35
CA ALA A 204 17.75 8.83 -5.16
C ALA A 204 17.02 7.49 -4.91
N GLU A 205 16.48 7.31 -3.70
CA GLU A 205 15.73 6.13 -3.27
C GLU A 205 14.30 6.11 -3.82
N TYR A 206 13.86 7.16 -4.49
CA TYR A 206 12.52 7.30 -5.04
C TYR A 206 12.53 7.29 -6.56
N GLU A 207 11.41 6.87 -7.13
CA GLU A 207 11.11 6.89 -8.55
C GLU A 207 9.71 7.44 -8.78
N VAL A 208 9.49 7.98 -9.99
CA VAL A 208 8.15 8.33 -10.44
C VAL A 208 7.37 7.03 -10.63
N PRO A 209 6.15 6.91 -10.09
CA PRO A 209 5.35 5.71 -10.23
C PRO A 209 4.72 5.57 -11.62
N THR A 210 4.33 4.34 -11.96
CA THR A 210 3.54 4.04 -13.16
C THR A 210 2.07 4.40 -12.96
N THR A 211 1.35 4.60 -14.05
CA THR A 211 -0.09 4.93 -14.04
C THR A 211 -0.90 3.86 -13.31
N ILE A 212 -0.58 2.58 -13.54
CA ILE A 212 -1.25 1.46 -12.86
C ILE A 212 -0.89 1.39 -11.37
N ALA A 213 0.35 1.73 -10.98
CA ALA A 213 0.73 1.77 -9.58
C ALA A 213 0.01 2.89 -8.83
N GLU A 214 -0.10 4.09 -9.41
CA GLU A 214 -0.85 5.19 -8.79
C GLU A 214 -2.35 4.92 -8.72
N THR A 215 -2.93 4.38 -9.80
CA THR A 215 -4.35 3.98 -9.82
C THR A 215 -4.63 2.96 -8.72
N THR A 216 -3.76 1.96 -8.59
CA THR A 216 -3.86 0.95 -7.54
C THR A 216 -3.76 1.58 -6.16
N LYS A 217 -2.73 2.40 -5.92
CA LYS A 217 -2.51 3.06 -4.62
C LYS A 217 -3.75 3.85 -4.21
N ASP A 218 -4.29 4.71 -5.07
CA ASP A 218 -5.43 5.57 -4.74
C ASP A 218 -6.67 4.75 -4.35
N ILE A 219 -6.97 3.68 -5.10
CA ILE A 219 -8.08 2.75 -4.81
C ILE A 219 -7.86 2.03 -3.48
N LEU A 220 -6.67 1.47 -3.27
CA LEU A 220 -6.38 0.66 -2.09
C LEU A 220 -6.31 1.50 -0.82
N VAL A 221 -5.74 2.71 -0.88
CA VAL A 221 -5.74 3.66 0.24
C VAL A 221 -7.19 3.96 0.64
N PHE A 222 -8.04 4.31 -0.33
CA PHE A 222 -9.44 4.60 -0.05
C PHE A 222 -10.17 3.39 0.56
N ARG A 223 -10.02 2.20 -0.02
CA ARG A 223 -10.59 0.96 0.54
C ARG A 223 -10.17 0.70 1.97
N LYS A 224 -8.91 0.99 2.30
CA LYS A 224 -8.31 0.65 3.58
C LYS A 224 -8.53 1.72 4.64
N THR A 225 -8.69 2.98 4.26
CA THR A 225 -8.65 4.13 5.18
C THR A 225 -9.85 5.09 5.06
N ASP A 226 -10.66 4.97 4.01
CA ASP A 226 -11.70 5.93 3.59
C ASP A 226 -11.15 7.33 3.21
N VAL A 227 -9.82 7.49 3.18
CA VAL A 227 -9.15 8.69 2.69
C VAL A 227 -9.00 8.61 1.18
N ARG A 228 -9.32 9.70 0.48
CA ARG A 228 -9.11 9.84 -0.97
C ARG A 228 -7.80 10.58 -1.20
N PRO A 229 -6.73 9.92 -1.66
CA PRO A 229 -5.49 10.60 -1.96
C PRO A 229 -5.68 11.55 -3.14
N ASN A 230 -4.87 12.61 -3.19
CA ASN A 230 -4.86 13.53 -4.35
C ASN A 230 -6.25 14.08 -4.70
N GLY A 231 -7.12 14.35 -3.72
CA GLY A 231 -8.52 14.65 -3.98
C GLY A 231 -8.78 15.83 -4.94
N SER A 232 -7.90 16.82 -4.99
CA SER A 232 -8.01 17.97 -5.91
C SER A 232 -6.85 18.14 -6.89
N ARG A 233 -5.94 17.16 -6.95
CA ARG A 233 -4.69 17.23 -7.70
C ARG A 233 -4.42 15.90 -8.41
N TRP A 234 -3.42 15.86 -9.27
CA TRP A 234 -3.01 14.63 -9.94
C TRP A 234 -1.51 14.38 -9.78
N ALA A 235 -1.14 13.14 -9.53
CA ALA A 235 0.23 12.66 -9.55
C ALA A 235 0.63 12.35 -11.00
N ALA A 236 1.68 13.01 -11.49
CA ALA A 236 2.32 12.68 -12.76
C ALA A 236 2.97 11.30 -12.67
N CYS A 237 2.72 10.48 -13.70
CA CYS A 237 3.24 9.12 -13.83
C CYS A 237 4.33 9.06 -14.90
N THR A 238 5.05 7.94 -14.97
CA THR A 238 6.17 7.75 -15.92
C THR A 238 5.72 7.72 -17.38
N GLU A 239 4.50 7.28 -17.65
CA GLU A 239 4.06 7.03 -19.01
C GLU A 239 3.55 8.28 -19.73
N ARG A 240 3.76 8.30 -21.04
CA ARG A 240 3.20 9.29 -21.95
C ARG A 240 2.17 8.65 -22.86
N THR A 241 1.22 9.46 -23.32
CA THR A 241 0.19 9.04 -24.25
C THR A 241 0.78 8.72 -25.62
N VAL A 242 0.23 7.70 -26.26
CA VAL A 242 0.40 7.47 -27.70
C VAL A 242 -0.79 8.08 -28.44
N LYS A 243 -0.63 8.32 -29.74
CA LYS A 243 -1.73 8.82 -30.57
C LYS A 243 -2.81 7.75 -30.72
N THR A 244 -4.05 8.09 -30.34
CA THR A 244 -5.27 7.31 -30.61
C THR A 244 -6.31 8.21 -31.27
N ASP A 245 -7.52 7.71 -31.47
CA ASP A 245 -8.70 8.50 -31.85
C ASP A 245 -9.14 9.48 -30.75
N LYS A 246 -8.88 9.16 -29.48
CA LYS A 246 -9.29 9.94 -28.29
C LYS A 246 -8.18 10.80 -27.68
N ALA A 247 -6.91 10.55 -28.00
CA ALA A 247 -5.78 11.26 -27.40
C ALA A 247 -4.63 11.55 -28.37
N GLY A 248 -4.01 12.72 -28.20
CA GLY A 248 -2.74 13.06 -28.84
C GLY A 248 -1.56 12.35 -28.20
N ALA A 249 -0.43 12.28 -28.90
CA ALA A 249 0.80 11.70 -28.37
C ALA A 249 1.59 12.68 -27.46
N GLY A 250 2.37 12.15 -26.52
CA GLY A 250 3.39 12.88 -25.77
C GLY A 250 2.91 13.55 -24.47
N SER A 251 1.60 13.52 -24.18
CA SER A 251 1.06 14.03 -22.91
C SER A 251 1.40 13.07 -21.77
N VAL A 252 1.69 13.60 -20.58
CA VAL A 252 1.97 12.82 -19.38
C VAL A 252 0.67 12.24 -18.83
N SER A 253 0.67 10.95 -18.50
CA SER A 253 -0.42 10.33 -17.76
C SER A 253 -0.40 10.78 -16.31
N CYS A 254 -1.55 11.13 -15.74
CA CYS A 254 -1.65 11.58 -14.36
C CYS A 254 -2.85 10.94 -13.66
N VAL A 255 -2.70 10.58 -12.39
CA VAL A 255 -3.75 9.92 -11.61
C VAL A 255 -4.09 10.75 -10.37
N GLY A 256 -5.37 10.93 -10.10
CA GLY A 256 -5.84 11.64 -8.91
C GLY A 256 -7.21 12.23 -9.13
N GLY A 257 -7.43 13.45 -8.62
CA GLY A 257 -8.74 14.09 -8.63
C GLY A 257 -9.79 13.25 -7.90
N PHE A 258 -9.38 12.44 -6.93
CA PHE A 258 -10.25 11.44 -6.33
C PHE A 258 -11.24 12.10 -5.36
N ARG A 259 -12.46 12.34 -5.85
CA ARG A 259 -13.55 12.98 -5.08
C ARG A 259 -14.74 12.04 -4.96
N GLY A 260 -15.86 12.54 -4.44
CA GLY A 260 -17.13 11.80 -4.41
C GLY A 260 -17.61 11.36 -5.81
N SER A 261 -17.18 12.05 -6.87
CA SER A 261 -17.45 11.68 -8.26
C SER A 261 -16.59 10.52 -8.79
N GLY A 262 -15.51 10.14 -8.08
CA GLY A 262 -14.63 9.02 -8.43
C GLY A 262 -13.18 9.43 -8.68
N LEU A 263 -12.33 8.43 -8.88
CA LEU A 263 -10.92 8.58 -9.28
C LEU A 263 -10.83 8.95 -10.77
N SER A 264 -9.88 9.81 -11.12
CA SER A 264 -9.65 10.26 -12.49
C SER A 264 -8.23 9.92 -12.96
N VAL A 265 -8.14 9.37 -14.17
CA VAL A 265 -6.92 9.36 -14.97
C VAL A 265 -7.03 10.53 -15.95
N TYR A 266 -6.00 11.36 -16.01
CA TYR A 266 -5.94 12.60 -16.79
C TYR A 266 -4.70 12.61 -17.67
N ASN A 267 -4.71 13.39 -18.76
CA ASN A 267 -3.53 13.65 -19.58
C ASN A 267 -3.10 15.11 -19.44
N TRP A 268 -1.82 15.34 -19.22
CA TRP A 268 -1.26 16.66 -19.00
C TRP A 268 -0.15 16.95 -20.00
N GLY A 269 -0.20 18.12 -20.64
CA GLY A 269 0.80 18.51 -21.65
C GLY A 269 2.22 18.75 -21.10
N GLY A 270 2.44 18.66 -19.79
CA GLY A 270 3.75 18.88 -19.16
C GLY A 270 4.08 20.35 -18.86
N ASN A 271 3.17 21.28 -19.19
CA ASN A 271 3.32 22.70 -18.90
C ASN A 271 3.08 22.99 -17.41
N ARG A 272 3.83 23.93 -16.84
CA ARG A 272 3.67 24.37 -15.44
C ARG A 272 2.21 24.66 -15.10
N GLY A 273 1.76 24.19 -13.94
CA GLY A 273 0.40 24.42 -13.45
C GLY A 273 0.17 23.94 -12.02
N ALA A 274 -0.87 24.46 -11.37
CA ALA A 274 -1.11 24.30 -9.94
C ALA A 274 -1.71 22.93 -9.52
N TYR A 275 -2.13 22.10 -10.49
CA TYR A 275 -2.96 20.92 -10.22
C TYR A 275 -2.22 19.58 -10.38
N VAL A 276 -1.10 19.55 -11.11
CA VAL A 276 -0.32 18.33 -11.32
C VAL A 276 0.99 18.45 -10.58
N GLY A 277 1.33 17.43 -9.77
CA GLY A 277 2.60 17.32 -9.06
C GLY A 277 3.20 15.93 -9.23
N GLY A 278 4.41 15.71 -8.71
CA GLY A 278 5.09 14.42 -8.80
C GLY A 278 4.49 13.40 -7.83
N GLY A 279 4.23 12.18 -8.30
CA GLY A 279 4.11 11.00 -7.44
C GLY A 279 5.48 10.52 -6.98
N ALA A 280 5.52 9.72 -5.91
CA ALA A 280 6.77 9.16 -5.40
C ALA A 280 6.59 7.71 -4.92
N SER A 281 7.34 6.79 -5.52
CA SER A 281 7.44 5.40 -5.09
C SER A 281 8.85 5.13 -4.58
N ARG A 282 8.99 4.59 -3.37
CA ARG A 282 10.29 4.18 -2.86
C ARG A 282 10.72 2.89 -3.56
N LYS A 283 11.99 2.82 -3.96
CA LYS A 283 12.60 1.63 -4.56
C LYS A 283 12.68 0.51 -3.53
N SER A 284 12.34 -0.70 -3.96
CA SER A 284 12.41 -1.95 -3.21
C SER A 284 13.76 -2.62 -3.37
#